data_AF-R7MBL7-F1
#
_entry.id   AF-R7MBL7-F1
#
_cell.length_a   1.000
_cell.length_b   1.000
_cell.length_c   1.000
_cell.angle_alpha   90.00
_cell.angle_beta   90.00
_cell.angle_gamma   90.00
#
_symmetry.space_group_name_H-M   'P 1'
#
loop_
_entity.id
_entity.type
_entity.pdbx_description
1 polymer ?
#
loop_
_entity_poly.entity_id
_entity_poly.type
_entity_poly.pdbx_seq_one_letter_code
_entity_poly.pdbx_strand_id
1 'polypeptide(L)'
;MQITKITPQFSTTKITKHKNNNEYQTQTSLAPQEKLPIPTAQQLFTINNPSFCGGYSLNLAETIENLDKLATKYPDIYPKNVREWAGMILEEGNKAKDTLISVHKKLYANVKECFSLEELKTKFPEFKDVKPASEVDAKEGSLLDEILKGQNEIFNNEEDLSLQLIKLYWGEGFSLNDLKAYAGGRDLNGIMNKLNIPKVNRNYGHVLKFSDPEYNERLTKQMTQKRREAMDIKAQQQDGEPVYIKRGPLSPEHRQHISEGLIKYYQENPERIFAMSERQKKFYEDNPEQAQMFRRVMQRAWNIFGAERIKQALSKFLKKERNQNISELTLEEPHKMTKEQSALMKKFWGVNEWAKKQFSKNVEFSWKKVKEEQNMFYKFDISPERFKQKFYAWCDEQGLDKRLTSLDDFKYYPHREELNQLDSRAVNQYTPRFIDSQEGDESAKMANTYQRALMNFGKELKKLGKDPKVSLDTKNLAFILRQIIRSNLLSEQGGITIARKLGAQEVQEVYSTTLLGLMDHHENRLIKKLNKLLNEAYNDLDRNWKAGNTIYVTQKDFDF
;
A
#
# COMPACT_ATOMS: atom_id res chain seq x y z
N MET A 1 -21.40 20.88 -35.62
CA MET A 1 -20.27 19.93 -35.62
C MET A 1 -20.78 18.56 -35.19
N GLN A 2 -20.40 17.50 -35.92
CA GLN A 2 -20.74 16.10 -35.59
C GLN A 2 -20.01 15.66 -34.30
N ILE A 3 -20.60 14.76 -33.51
CA ILE A 3 -19.87 14.05 -32.45
C ILE A 3 -18.84 13.16 -33.13
N THR A 4 -17.57 13.35 -32.80
CA THR A 4 -16.51 12.42 -33.22
C THR A 4 -15.99 11.55 -32.07
N LYS A 5 -16.36 11.88 -30.81
CA LYS A 5 -15.87 11.22 -29.60
C LYS A 5 -16.97 11.18 -28.54
N ILE A 6 -17.36 10.00 -28.10
CA ILE A 6 -18.30 9.77 -26.96
C ILE A 6 -17.57 9.29 -25.70
N THR A 7 -16.24 9.25 -25.75
CA THR A 7 -15.41 8.93 -24.60
C THR A 7 -15.06 10.19 -23.82
N PRO A 8 -14.84 10.08 -22.50
CA PRO A 8 -14.27 11.19 -21.74
C PRO A 8 -13.02 11.75 -22.39
N GLN A 9 -12.88 13.08 -22.36
CA GLN A 9 -11.60 13.74 -22.53
C GLN A 9 -11.26 14.36 -21.19
N PHE A 10 -10.30 13.77 -20.47
CA PHE A 10 -9.76 14.37 -19.27
C PHE A 10 -8.85 15.53 -19.70
N SER A 11 -9.42 16.71 -19.90
CA SER A 11 -8.61 17.93 -20.00
C SER A 11 -7.96 18.15 -18.64
N THR A 12 -6.63 18.17 -18.61
CA THR A 12 -5.78 18.36 -17.40
C THR A 12 -5.97 19.71 -16.71
N THR A 13 -6.85 20.57 -17.21
CA THR A 13 -7.24 21.82 -16.56
C THR A 13 -8.24 21.54 -15.45
N LYS A 14 -7.72 21.28 -14.25
CA LYS A 14 -8.46 21.59 -13.02
C LYS A 14 -9.01 23.01 -13.10
N ILE A 15 -10.20 23.23 -12.56
CA ILE A 15 -10.70 24.58 -12.25
C ILE A 15 -9.88 25.10 -11.07
N THR A 16 -8.64 25.52 -11.33
CA THR A 16 -7.84 26.29 -10.37
C THR A 16 -6.85 27.19 -11.10
N LYS A 17 -6.93 28.47 -10.75
CA LYS A 17 -6.02 29.61 -10.99
C LYS A 17 -4.73 29.29 -11.75
N HIS A 18 -4.54 30.03 -12.84
CA HIS A 18 -3.28 30.29 -13.53
C HIS A 18 -2.05 30.16 -12.63
N LYS A 19 -1.14 29.28 -13.01
CA LYS A 19 0.31 29.51 -12.92
C LYS A 19 1.01 28.60 -13.92
N ASN A 20 1.65 29.24 -14.89
CA ASN A 20 2.66 28.63 -15.76
C ASN A 20 3.80 28.09 -14.90
N ASN A 21 4.32 26.92 -15.25
CA ASN A 21 5.74 26.72 -15.43
C ASN A 21 5.98 25.43 -16.23
N ASN A 22 6.89 25.54 -17.19
CA ASN A 22 7.37 24.48 -18.05
C ASN A 22 8.28 23.54 -17.24
N GLU A 23 8.09 22.24 -17.40
CA GLU A 23 9.06 21.23 -16.95
C GLU A 23 9.65 20.47 -18.15
N TYR A 24 10.92 20.14 -17.93
CA TYR A 24 11.89 19.61 -18.87
C TYR A 24 11.60 18.14 -19.22
N GLN A 25 11.92 17.77 -20.46
CA GLN A 25 11.91 16.39 -20.94
C GLN A 25 13.14 15.64 -20.42
N THR A 26 12.93 14.52 -19.73
CA THR A 26 13.96 13.50 -19.50
C THR A 26 13.61 12.23 -20.25
N GLN A 27 14.51 11.85 -21.16
CA GLN A 27 14.45 10.67 -21.99
C GLN A 27 14.64 9.40 -21.15
N THR A 28 13.73 8.45 -21.30
CA THR A 28 13.82 7.10 -20.72
C THR A 28 14.70 6.24 -21.62
N SER A 29 15.83 5.76 -21.11
CA SER A 29 16.64 4.74 -21.77
C SER A 29 16.11 3.34 -21.43
N LEU A 30 16.02 2.49 -22.45
CA LEU A 30 15.58 1.11 -22.38
C LEU A 30 16.62 0.24 -21.65
N ALA A 31 16.18 -0.51 -20.63
CA ALA A 31 16.99 -1.53 -19.98
C ALA A 31 17.17 -2.77 -20.91
N PRO A 32 18.36 -3.41 -20.95
CA PRO A 32 18.59 -4.60 -21.76
C PRO A 32 17.85 -5.83 -21.20
N GLN A 33 17.29 -6.64 -22.09
CA GLN A 33 16.69 -7.93 -21.73
C GLN A 33 17.74 -8.91 -21.21
N GLU A 34 17.60 -9.33 -19.96
CA GLU A 34 18.35 -10.46 -19.39
C GLU A 34 17.90 -11.77 -20.04
N LYS A 35 18.84 -12.46 -20.71
CA LYS A 35 18.66 -13.86 -21.13
C LYS A 35 18.70 -14.75 -19.88
N LEU A 36 17.67 -15.58 -19.72
CA LEU A 36 17.61 -16.60 -18.67
C LEU A 36 18.84 -17.54 -18.77
N PRO A 37 19.50 -17.87 -17.65
CA PRO A 37 20.65 -18.76 -17.65
C PRO A 37 20.22 -20.21 -17.94
N ILE A 38 21.00 -20.89 -18.77
CA ILE A 38 20.84 -22.32 -19.07
C ILE A 38 21.33 -23.12 -17.85
N PRO A 39 20.62 -24.18 -17.42
CA PRO A 39 21.02 -25.03 -16.31
C PRO A 39 22.44 -25.59 -16.46
N THR A 40 23.27 -25.46 -15.43
CA THR A 40 24.62 -26.07 -15.39
C THR A 40 24.53 -27.59 -15.33
N ALA A 41 25.58 -28.29 -15.79
CA ALA A 41 25.64 -29.76 -15.83
C ALA A 41 25.27 -30.44 -14.50
N GLN A 42 25.56 -29.83 -13.35
CA GLN A 42 25.14 -30.32 -12.03
C GLN A 42 23.61 -30.39 -11.84
N GLN A 43 22.85 -29.47 -12.44
CA GLN A 43 21.38 -29.47 -12.43
C GLN A 43 20.79 -30.55 -13.35
N LEU A 44 21.51 -30.91 -14.41
CA LEU A 44 21.14 -32.03 -15.29
C LEU A 44 21.39 -33.40 -14.63
N PHE A 45 22.42 -33.51 -13.78
CA PHE A 45 22.67 -34.74 -13.00
C PHE A 45 21.61 -35.02 -11.93
N THR A 46 20.96 -33.99 -11.36
CA THR A 46 19.86 -34.17 -10.38
C THR A 46 18.53 -34.60 -10.99
N ILE A 47 18.30 -34.34 -12.28
CA ILE A 47 17.02 -34.66 -12.94
C ILE A 47 16.95 -36.14 -13.37
N ASN A 48 18.09 -36.77 -13.64
CA ASN A 48 18.14 -38.10 -14.28
C ASN A 48 18.71 -39.23 -13.40
N ASN A 49 19.00 -38.98 -12.12
CA ASN A 49 19.50 -40.02 -11.20
C ASN A 49 18.72 -39.98 -9.87
N PRO A 50 17.69 -40.83 -9.67
CA PRO A 50 17.19 -41.09 -8.33
C PRO A 50 18.28 -41.85 -7.55
N SER A 51 18.99 -41.13 -6.69
CA SER A 51 20.04 -41.65 -5.81
C SER A 51 19.48 -42.76 -4.91
N PHE A 52 19.80 -44.01 -5.25
CA PHE A 52 19.49 -45.21 -4.47
C PHE A 52 20.44 -45.31 -3.26
N CYS A 53 20.20 -44.48 -2.24
CA CYS A 53 20.90 -44.55 -0.95
C CYS A 53 19.87 -44.63 0.17
N GLY A 54 19.42 -45.84 0.51
CA GLY A 54 18.66 -46.24 1.72
C GLY A 54 18.02 -45.12 2.56
N GLY A 55 17.12 -44.34 1.97
CA GLY A 55 16.54 -43.15 2.59
C GLY A 55 15.43 -43.50 3.58
N TYR A 56 15.40 -42.79 4.72
CA TYR A 56 14.20 -42.73 5.54
C TYR A 56 13.07 -42.13 4.70
N SER A 57 11.86 -42.66 4.86
CA SER A 57 10.74 -42.25 4.02
C SER A 57 10.26 -40.83 4.37
N LEU A 58 9.58 -40.18 3.42
CA LEU A 58 8.89 -38.91 3.66
C LEU A 58 7.59 -39.09 4.46
N ASN A 59 7.22 -40.33 4.76
CA ASN A 59 6.01 -40.68 5.49
C ASN A 59 6.25 -40.65 7.00
N LEU A 60 5.55 -39.78 7.71
CA LEU A 60 5.68 -39.58 9.16
C LEU A 60 5.53 -40.90 9.95
N ALA A 61 4.57 -41.75 9.58
CA ALA A 61 4.29 -43.00 10.26
C ALA A 61 5.48 -43.98 10.21
N GLU A 62 6.02 -44.19 9.01
CA GLU A 62 7.17 -45.06 8.79
C GLU A 62 8.45 -44.49 9.42
N THR A 63 8.63 -43.17 9.41
CA THR A 63 9.78 -42.55 10.09
C THR A 63 9.74 -42.75 11.60
N ILE A 64 8.57 -42.66 12.23
CA ILE A 64 8.40 -42.87 13.66
C ILE A 64 8.58 -44.34 14.02
N GLU A 65 8.04 -45.26 13.22
CA GLU A 65 8.24 -46.69 13.44
C GLU A 65 9.74 -47.07 13.38
N ASN A 66 10.47 -46.51 12.41
CA ASN A 66 11.91 -46.71 12.30
C ASN A 66 12.68 -46.05 13.46
N LEU A 67 12.25 -44.88 13.92
CA LEU A 67 12.82 -44.22 15.10
C LEU A 67 12.55 -45.01 16.39
N ASP A 68 11.37 -45.60 16.54
CA ASP A 68 11.00 -46.41 17.70
C ASP A 68 11.77 -47.75 17.70
N LYS A 69 11.99 -48.36 16.53
CA LYS A 69 12.92 -49.50 16.38
C LYS A 69 14.33 -49.12 16.80
N LEU A 70 14.80 -47.93 16.43
CA LEU A 70 16.12 -47.46 16.85
C LEU A 70 16.16 -47.12 18.35
N ALA A 71 15.05 -46.59 18.91
CA ALA A 71 14.91 -46.23 20.33
C ALA A 71 15.10 -47.44 21.26
N THR A 72 14.78 -48.65 20.80
CA THR A 72 15.08 -49.88 21.55
C THR A 72 16.59 -50.08 21.81
N LYS A 73 17.46 -49.54 20.94
CA LYS A 73 18.93 -49.61 21.07
C LYS A 73 19.53 -48.38 21.73
N TYR A 74 18.87 -47.22 21.60
CA TYR A 74 19.33 -45.95 22.18
C TYR A 74 18.11 -45.17 22.72
N PRO A 75 17.86 -45.18 24.03
CA PRO A 75 16.64 -44.64 24.63
C PRO A 75 16.39 -43.14 24.34
N ASP A 76 17.45 -42.36 24.14
CA ASP A 76 17.41 -40.90 23.95
C ASP A 76 17.67 -40.46 22.50
N ILE A 77 17.16 -41.19 21.50
CA ILE A 77 17.40 -40.85 20.09
C ILE A 77 16.77 -39.54 19.68
N TYR A 78 15.55 -39.24 20.13
CA TYR A 78 14.85 -38.05 19.69
C TYR A 78 14.02 -37.42 20.80
N PRO A 79 13.79 -36.08 20.75
CA PRO A 79 13.14 -35.37 21.84
C PRO A 79 11.73 -35.92 22.11
N LYS A 80 11.42 -36.18 23.39
CA LYS A 80 10.12 -36.75 23.81
C LYS A 80 8.94 -35.88 23.34
N ASN A 81 9.09 -34.57 23.42
CA ASN A 81 8.07 -33.61 22.96
C ASN A 81 7.77 -33.76 21.45
N VAL A 82 8.79 -34.05 20.63
CA VAL A 82 8.60 -34.26 19.19
C VAL A 82 7.86 -35.56 18.92
N ARG A 83 8.12 -36.61 19.70
CA ARG A 83 7.42 -37.90 19.62
C ARG A 83 5.94 -37.77 19.91
N GLU A 84 5.61 -37.14 21.04
CA GLU A 84 4.22 -36.99 21.49
C GLU A 84 3.39 -36.20 20.47
N TRP A 85 3.95 -35.09 19.98
CA TRP A 85 3.29 -34.27 18.96
C TRP A 85 3.11 -34.99 17.62
N ALA A 86 4.12 -35.76 17.20
CA ALA A 86 4.02 -36.56 16.00
C ALA A 86 3.00 -37.70 16.15
N GLY A 87 2.89 -38.29 17.34
CA GLY A 87 1.86 -39.27 17.70
C GLY A 87 0.45 -38.70 17.60
N MET A 88 0.20 -37.50 18.15
CA MET A 88 -1.09 -36.81 18.03
C MET A 88 -1.48 -36.57 16.56
N ILE A 89 -0.53 -36.15 15.72
CA ILE A 89 -0.78 -35.91 14.29
C ILE A 89 -1.11 -37.21 13.56
N LEU A 90 -0.51 -38.34 13.97
CA LEU A 90 -0.83 -39.66 13.42
C LEU A 90 -2.21 -40.15 13.86
N GLU A 91 -2.61 -39.90 15.12
CA GLU A 91 -3.95 -40.21 15.63
C GLU A 91 -5.05 -39.43 14.90
N GLU A 92 -4.77 -38.18 14.49
CA GLU A 92 -5.66 -37.36 13.66
C GLU A 92 -5.67 -37.76 12.16
N GLY A 93 -4.83 -38.73 11.77
CA GLY A 93 -4.75 -39.29 10.43
C GLY A 93 -3.85 -38.52 9.45
N ASN A 94 -2.95 -37.65 9.93
CA ASN A 94 -1.98 -36.88 9.14
C ASN A 94 -2.55 -36.27 7.84
N LYS A 95 -3.70 -35.58 7.94
CA LYS A 95 -4.41 -34.99 6.79
C LYS A 95 -3.56 -33.99 5.99
N ALA A 96 -2.56 -33.38 6.64
CA ALA A 96 -1.68 -32.37 6.06
C ALA A 96 -0.44 -32.94 5.35
N LYS A 97 -0.23 -34.28 5.37
CA LYS A 97 1.01 -34.93 4.87
C LYS A 97 2.27 -34.31 5.51
N ASP A 98 2.21 -34.04 6.81
CA ASP A 98 3.34 -33.53 7.58
C ASP A 98 4.48 -34.55 7.60
N THR A 99 5.73 -34.06 7.56
CA THR A 99 6.96 -34.85 7.68
C THR A 99 7.61 -34.60 9.05
N LEU A 100 8.59 -35.42 9.45
CA LEU A 100 9.23 -35.25 10.77
C LEU A 100 9.86 -33.86 10.96
N ILE A 101 10.49 -33.29 9.91
CA ILE A 101 11.03 -31.94 9.95
C ILE A 101 9.93 -30.87 10.08
N SER A 102 8.73 -31.07 9.52
CA SER A 102 7.64 -30.10 9.66
C SER A 102 7.10 -30.07 11.09
N VAL A 103 7.00 -31.25 11.73
CA VAL A 103 6.65 -31.39 13.16
C VAL A 103 7.70 -30.72 14.05
N HIS A 104 8.98 -31.00 13.81
CA HIS A 104 10.09 -30.39 14.56
C HIS A 104 10.07 -28.87 14.45
N LYS A 105 9.87 -28.33 13.24
CA LYS A 105 9.79 -26.88 13.02
C LYS A 105 8.60 -26.23 13.68
N LYS A 106 7.42 -26.88 13.69
CA LYS A 106 6.23 -26.33 14.35
C LYS A 106 6.46 -26.20 15.86
N LEU A 107 7.10 -27.18 16.48
CA LEU A 107 7.44 -27.14 17.91
C LEU A 107 8.44 -26.04 18.25
N TYR A 108 9.49 -25.90 17.44
CA TYR A 108 10.54 -24.91 17.66
C TYR A 108 10.30 -23.59 16.90
N ALA A 109 9.09 -23.35 16.37
CA ALA A 109 8.78 -22.13 15.65
C ALA A 109 8.97 -20.89 16.53
N ASN A 110 8.56 -20.97 17.80
CA ASN A 110 8.65 -19.89 18.77
C ASN A 110 10.11 -19.54 19.13
N VAL A 111 11.08 -20.45 18.91
CA VAL A 111 12.51 -20.16 19.09
C VAL A 111 12.98 -19.07 18.12
N LYS A 112 12.40 -19.02 16.93
CA LYS A 112 12.75 -18.01 15.91
C LYS A 112 12.30 -16.61 16.31
N GLU A 113 11.27 -16.51 17.13
CA GLU A 113 10.67 -15.24 17.56
C GLU A 113 11.39 -14.64 18.76
N CYS A 114 12.15 -15.44 19.53
CA CYS A 114 12.89 -14.99 20.69
C CYS A 114 14.06 -14.07 20.31
N PHE A 115 14.23 -12.97 21.06
CA PHE A 115 15.31 -12.00 20.85
C PHE A 115 16.39 -12.06 21.94
N SER A 116 16.06 -12.51 23.15
CA SER A 116 17.02 -12.66 24.25
C SER A 116 17.17 -14.13 24.68
N LEU A 117 18.33 -14.46 25.25
CA LEU A 117 18.56 -15.77 25.84
C LEU A 117 17.68 -16.02 27.07
N GLU A 118 17.31 -14.98 27.82
CA GLU A 118 16.43 -15.09 28.99
C GLU A 118 15.01 -15.52 28.59
N GLU A 119 14.49 -14.95 27.49
CA GLU A 119 13.19 -15.33 26.93
C GLU A 119 13.22 -16.77 26.39
N LEU A 120 14.33 -17.17 25.77
CA LEU A 120 14.50 -18.54 25.29
C LEU A 120 14.54 -19.54 26.45
N LYS A 121 15.24 -19.22 27.54
CA LYS A 121 15.32 -20.06 28.75
C LYS A 121 13.99 -20.21 29.47
N THR A 122 13.14 -19.18 29.46
CA THR A 122 11.81 -19.23 30.08
C THR A 122 10.82 -20.06 29.27
N LYS A 123 10.85 -19.96 27.94
CA LYS A 123 9.95 -20.73 27.05
C LYS A 123 10.38 -22.18 26.86
N PHE A 124 11.67 -22.46 26.89
CA PHE A 124 12.24 -23.78 26.57
C PHE A 124 13.21 -24.23 27.67
N PRO A 125 12.75 -25.06 28.63
CA PRO A 125 13.55 -25.52 29.75
C PRO A 125 14.83 -26.29 29.35
N GLU A 126 14.83 -26.87 28.15
CA GLU A 126 15.97 -27.61 27.59
C GLU A 126 17.21 -26.73 27.33
N PHE A 127 17.05 -25.40 27.29
CA PHE A 127 18.15 -24.44 27.06
C PHE A 127 18.57 -23.67 28.32
N LYS A 128 18.10 -24.07 29.51
CA LYS A 128 18.37 -23.36 30.78
C LYS A 128 19.86 -23.12 31.05
N ASP A 129 20.69 -24.09 30.70
CA ASP A 129 22.14 -24.08 30.99
C ASP A 129 23.00 -23.45 29.89
N VAL A 130 22.38 -22.88 28.84
CA VAL A 130 23.09 -22.20 27.74
C VAL A 130 23.73 -20.91 28.24
N LYS A 131 25.00 -20.69 27.88
CA LYS A 131 25.74 -19.47 28.24
C LYS A 131 25.70 -18.44 27.11
N PRO A 132 25.63 -17.14 27.43
CA PRO A 132 25.82 -16.08 26.44
C PRO A 132 27.25 -16.10 25.90
N ALA A 133 27.43 -15.67 24.66
CA ALA A 133 28.77 -15.64 24.06
C ALA A 133 29.73 -14.67 24.76
N SER A 134 29.20 -13.65 25.44
CA SER A 134 29.97 -12.68 26.22
C SER A 134 30.61 -13.26 27.49
N GLU A 135 30.13 -14.40 28.00
CA GLU A 135 30.65 -15.06 29.21
C GLU A 135 31.74 -16.11 28.94
N VAL A 136 32.12 -16.32 27.67
CA VAL A 136 33.06 -17.36 27.27
C VAL A 136 34.37 -16.77 26.78
N ASP A 137 35.48 -17.20 27.38
CA ASP A 137 36.82 -16.77 26.97
C ASP A 137 37.13 -17.21 25.53
N ALA A 138 37.24 -16.19 24.66
CA ALA A 138 37.69 -16.35 23.29
C ALA A 138 39.22 -16.45 23.26
N LYS A 139 39.76 -17.48 22.59
CA LYS A 139 41.19 -17.47 22.27
C LYS A 139 41.40 -16.51 21.10
N GLU A 140 42.44 -15.68 21.17
CA GLU A 140 42.78 -14.72 20.11
C GLU A 140 42.96 -15.44 18.76
N GLY A 141 42.26 -14.97 17.72
CA GLY A 141 42.24 -15.60 16.39
C GLY A 141 41.35 -16.85 16.27
N SER A 142 40.61 -17.23 17.30
CA SER A 142 39.59 -18.28 17.20
C SER A 142 38.33 -17.78 16.48
N LEU A 143 37.55 -18.71 15.89
CA LEU A 143 36.28 -18.38 15.24
C LEU A 143 35.32 -17.58 16.16
N LEU A 144 35.34 -17.86 17.48
CA LEU A 144 34.52 -17.11 18.45
C LEU A 144 35.02 -15.66 18.59
N ASP A 145 36.34 -15.45 18.58
CA ASP A 145 36.95 -14.11 18.60
C ASP A 145 36.66 -13.33 17.30
N GLU A 146 36.75 -14.00 16.14
CA GLU A 146 36.41 -13.40 14.83
C GLU A 146 34.94 -13.00 14.74
N ILE A 147 34.03 -13.82 15.27
CA ILE A 147 32.59 -13.52 15.30
C ILE A 147 32.32 -12.36 16.25
N LEU A 148 32.88 -12.37 17.47
CA LEU A 148 32.70 -11.27 18.43
C LEU A 148 33.28 -9.94 17.92
N LYS A 149 34.36 -9.98 17.14
CA LYS A 149 34.95 -8.81 16.46
C LYS A 149 34.20 -8.38 15.20
N GLY A 150 33.12 -9.08 14.80
CA GLY A 150 32.34 -8.76 13.60
C GLY A 150 33.04 -9.04 12.28
N GLN A 151 34.07 -9.88 12.26
CA GLN A 151 34.81 -10.23 11.06
C GLN A 151 34.09 -11.28 10.20
N ASN A 152 33.14 -12.02 10.78
CA ASN A 152 32.29 -12.95 10.04
C ASN A 152 31.04 -12.22 9.52
N GLU A 153 30.87 -12.20 8.20
CA GLU A 153 29.77 -11.51 7.55
C GLU A 153 28.40 -12.15 7.79
N ILE A 154 28.32 -13.39 8.27
CA ILE A 154 27.06 -14.15 8.29
C ILE A 154 26.32 -14.03 9.64
N PHE A 155 27.04 -13.85 10.74
CA PHE A 155 26.46 -13.70 12.08
C PHE A 155 26.26 -12.22 12.41
N ASN A 156 25.12 -11.89 13.02
CA ASN A 156 24.83 -10.52 13.46
C ASN A 156 25.54 -10.24 14.80
N ASN A 157 26.07 -9.05 15.01
CA ASN A 157 26.64 -8.65 16.30
C ASN A 157 25.59 -8.12 17.28
N GLU A 158 24.39 -7.75 16.81
CA GLU A 158 23.31 -7.23 17.67
C GLU A 158 22.56 -8.34 18.44
N GLU A 159 22.55 -9.57 17.91
CA GLU A 159 21.96 -10.73 18.60
C GLU A 159 23.07 -11.63 19.17
N ASP A 160 22.85 -12.24 20.34
CA ASP A 160 23.81 -13.18 20.91
C ASP A 160 24.06 -14.37 19.96
N LEU A 161 25.33 -14.74 19.76
CA LEU A 161 25.74 -15.88 18.95
C LEU A 161 25.08 -17.18 19.43
N SER A 162 24.91 -17.37 20.74
CA SER A 162 24.24 -18.56 21.28
C SER A 162 22.79 -18.67 20.78
N LEU A 163 22.08 -17.55 20.73
CA LEU A 163 20.70 -17.50 20.24
C LEU A 163 20.63 -17.75 18.73
N GLN A 164 21.54 -17.15 17.96
CA GLN A 164 21.61 -17.37 16.51
C GLN A 164 21.92 -18.83 16.15
N LEU A 165 22.83 -19.47 16.89
CA LEU A 165 23.15 -20.89 16.72
C LEU A 165 21.97 -21.79 17.07
N ILE A 166 21.21 -21.49 18.14
CA ILE A 166 20.01 -22.24 18.50
C ILE A 166 18.91 -22.08 17.43
N LYS A 167 18.70 -20.86 16.92
CA LYS A 167 17.74 -20.61 15.82
C LYS A 167 18.06 -21.43 14.57
N LEU A 168 19.33 -21.54 14.20
CA LEU A 168 19.75 -22.32 13.02
C LEU A 168 19.75 -23.83 13.29
N TYR A 169 20.25 -24.27 14.45
CA TYR A 169 20.42 -25.69 14.77
C TYR A 169 19.11 -26.36 15.18
N TRP A 170 18.36 -25.77 16.12
CA TRP A 170 17.09 -26.31 16.63
C TRP A 170 15.87 -25.72 15.92
N GLY A 171 15.86 -24.42 15.62
CA GLY A 171 14.71 -23.77 14.97
C GLY A 171 14.53 -24.17 13.50
N GLU A 172 15.62 -24.33 12.75
CA GLU A 172 15.59 -24.77 11.34
C GLU A 172 15.94 -26.25 11.15
N GLY A 173 16.54 -26.91 12.14
CA GLY A 173 16.97 -28.30 12.06
C GLY A 173 18.19 -28.50 11.15
N PHE A 174 19.12 -27.55 11.10
CA PHE A 174 20.35 -27.70 10.31
C PHE A 174 21.36 -28.62 11.01
N SER A 175 22.09 -29.42 10.25
CA SER A 175 23.14 -30.27 10.82
C SER A 175 24.39 -29.45 11.15
N LEU A 176 25.20 -29.93 12.11
CA LEU A 176 26.49 -29.32 12.44
C LEU A 176 27.41 -29.14 11.22
N ASN A 177 27.35 -30.09 10.27
CA ASN A 177 28.14 -30.00 9.04
C ASN A 177 27.64 -28.89 8.11
N ASP A 178 26.34 -28.65 8.08
CA ASP A 178 25.75 -27.58 7.26
C ASP A 178 26.03 -26.20 7.89
N LEU A 179 26.07 -26.11 9.22
CA LEU A 179 26.46 -24.89 9.93
C LEU A 179 27.91 -24.47 9.67
N LYS A 180 28.80 -25.39 9.24
CA LYS A 180 30.18 -25.02 8.81
C LYS A 180 30.16 -24.01 7.66
N ALA A 181 29.16 -24.06 6.78
CA ALA A 181 29.01 -23.09 5.70
C ALA A 181 28.78 -21.66 6.21
N TYR A 182 28.17 -21.50 7.39
CA TYR A 182 27.93 -20.21 8.06
C TYR A 182 29.19 -19.71 8.80
N ALA A 183 30.13 -20.60 9.10
CA ALA A 183 31.38 -20.30 9.80
C ALA A 183 32.61 -20.27 8.88
N GLY A 184 32.44 -20.07 7.57
CA GLY A 184 33.55 -20.03 6.61
C GLY A 184 34.31 -21.36 6.49
N GLY A 185 33.64 -22.49 6.72
CA GLY A 185 34.22 -23.84 6.65
C GLY A 185 34.80 -24.37 7.96
N ARG A 186 34.81 -23.57 9.03
CA ARG A 186 35.34 -23.97 10.35
C ARG A 186 34.31 -24.75 11.17
N ASP A 187 34.78 -25.66 12.02
CA ASP A 187 33.90 -26.50 12.83
C ASP A 187 33.32 -25.74 14.05
N LEU A 188 32.00 -25.76 14.18
CA LEU A 188 31.25 -25.12 15.26
C LEU A 188 31.05 -26.04 16.47
N ASN A 189 31.42 -27.32 16.37
CA ASN A 189 31.19 -28.31 17.42
C ASN A 189 31.82 -27.92 18.77
N GLY A 190 33.02 -27.33 18.72
CA GLY A 190 33.74 -26.83 19.90
C GLY A 190 33.09 -25.58 20.50
N ILE A 191 32.55 -24.69 19.67
CA ILE A 191 31.82 -23.50 20.13
C ILE A 191 30.53 -23.90 20.84
N MET A 192 29.76 -24.82 20.27
CA MET A 192 28.54 -25.32 20.91
C MET A 192 28.80 -25.98 22.27
N ASN A 193 29.92 -26.68 22.44
CA ASN A 193 30.31 -27.24 23.73
C ASN A 193 30.64 -26.14 24.75
N LYS A 194 31.37 -25.09 24.34
CA LYS A 194 31.73 -23.97 25.22
C LYS A 194 30.51 -23.16 25.65
N LEU A 195 29.56 -22.94 24.75
CA LEU A 195 28.29 -22.24 25.01
C LEU A 195 27.25 -23.14 25.71
N ASN A 196 27.59 -24.41 25.94
CA ASN A 196 26.73 -25.42 26.55
C ASN A 196 25.38 -25.59 25.82
N ILE A 197 25.39 -25.56 24.49
CA ILE A 197 24.19 -25.73 23.67
C ILE A 197 23.89 -27.24 23.53
N PRO A 198 22.69 -27.71 23.92
CA PRO A 198 22.29 -29.10 23.78
C PRO A 198 22.36 -29.56 22.32
N LYS A 199 22.90 -30.76 22.10
CA LYS A 199 23.03 -31.36 20.77
C LYS A 199 22.02 -32.45 20.57
N VAL A 200 21.31 -32.42 19.45
CA VAL A 200 20.46 -33.53 19.05
C VAL A 200 21.29 -34.76 18.69
N ASN A 201 20.72 -35.95 18.91
CA ASN A 201 21.36 -37.21 18.57
C ASN A 201 21.72 -37.24 17.08
N ARG A 202 22.91 -37.78 16.76
CA ARG A 202 23.42 -37.89 15.38
C ARG A 202 22.44 -38.60 14.45
N ASN A 203 21.85 -39.70 14.90
CA ASN A 203 20.92 -40.49 14.08
C ASN A 203 19.64 -39.71 13.79
N TYR A 204 19.09 -39.01 14.79
CA TYR A 204 17.92 -38.16 14.59
C TYR A 204 18.21 -36.96 13.69
N GLY A 205 19.37 -36.32 13.81
CA GLY A 205 19.79 -35.25 12.89
C GLY A 205 19.87 -35.71 11.41
N HIS A 206 20.32 -36.95 11.18
CA HIS A 206 20.29 -37.55 9.85
C HIS A 206 18.85 -37.78 9.36
N VAL A 207 17.99 -38.36 10.20
CA VAL A 207 16.58 -38.59 9.85
C VAL A 207 15.87 -37.26 9.55
N LEU A 208 16.11 -36.20 10.32
CA LEU A 208 15.57 -34.88 10.06
C LEU A 208 15.97 -34.34 8.69
N LYS A 209 17.25 -34.48 8.33
CA LYS A 209 17.78 -34.06 7.02
C LYS A 209 17.11 -34.81 5.87
N PHE A 210 16.91 -36.13 6.00
CA PHE A 210 16.29 -36.96 4.96
C PHE A 210 14.77 -36.82 4.91
N SER A 211 14.13 -36.39 6.00
CA SER A 211 12.68 -36.11 6.04
C SER A 211 12.28 -34.79 5.37
N ASP A 212 13.26 -34.02 4.86
CA ASP A 212 13.04 -32.76 4.16
C ASP A 212 13.25 -32.90 2.65
N PRO A 213 12.18 -32.83 1.83
CA PRO A 213 12.26 -32.92 0.37
C PRO A 213 13.12 -31.82 -0.27
N GLU A 214 13.21 -30.63 0.34
CA GLU A 214 13.84 -29.43 -0.25
C GLU A 214 15.05 -28.94 0.59
N TYR A 215 15.69 -29.83 1.35
CA TYR A 215 16.72 -29.46 2.35
C TYR A 215 17.82 -28.54 1.81
N ASN A 216 18.40 -28.90 0.66
CA ASN A 216 19.51 -28.17 0.06
C ASN A 216 19.08 -26.80 -0.49
N GLU A 217 17.89 -26.72 -1.09
CA GLU A 217 17.33 -25.45 -1.56
C GLU A 217 17.07 -24.50 -0.39
N ARG A 218 16.54 -25.04 0.71
CA ARG A 218 16.28 -24.27 1.93
C ARG A 218 17.55 -23.75 2.57
N LEU A 219 18.58 -24.58 2.69
CA LEU A 219 19.89 -24.19 3.20
C LEU A 219 20.46 -23.04 2.36
N THR A 220 20.36 -23.15 1.04
CA THR A 220 20.83 -22.10 0.11
C THR A 220 20.02 -20.81 0.26
N LYS A 221 18.67 -20.89 0.32
CA LYS A 221 17.78 -19.73 0.53
C LYS A 221 18.12 -18.98 1.82
N GLN A 222 18.33 -19.71 2.92
CA GLN A 222 18.71 -19.13 4.22
C GLN A 222 20.08 -18.45 4.20
N MET A 223 21.08 -19.07 3.58
CA MET A 223 22.41 -18.49 3.38
C MET A 223 22.35 -17.19 2.57
N THR A 224 21.61 -17.18 1.46
CA THR A 224 21.42 -16.00 0.62
C THR A 224 20.71 -14.88 1.39
N GLN A 225 19.70 -15.21 2.20
CA GLN A 225 19.02 -14.24 3.05
C GLN A 225 19.97 -13.62 4.07
N LYS A 226 20.77 -14.43 4.78
CA LYS A 226 21.74 -13.94 5.77
C LYS A 226 22.83 -13.06 5.16
N ARG A 227 23.36 -13.45 3.99
CA ARG A 227 24.31 -12.61 3.24
C ARG A 227 23.69 -11.27 2.83
N ARG A 228 22.42 -11.26 2.42
CA ARG A 228 21.70 -10.03 2.09
C ARG A 228 21.49 -9.15 3.34
N GLU A 229 21.06 -9.74 4.45
CA GLU A 229 20.91 -9.04 5.74
C GLU A 229 22.24 -8.38 6.14
N ALA A 230 23.37 -9.08 6.00
CA ALA A 230 24.69 -8.55 6.30
C ALA A 230 25.14 -7.41 5.37
N MET A 231 24.87 -7.52 4.07
CA MET A 231 25.14 -6.42 3.14
C MET A 231 24.27 -5.20 3.45
N ASP A 232 23.01 -5.40 3.83
CA ASP A 232 22.12 -4.32 4.25
C ASP A 232 22.64 -3.65 5.53
N ILE A 233 23.12 -4.41 6.53
CA ILE A 233 23.75 -3.86 7.75
C ILE A 233 24.96 -2.99 7.39
N LYS A 234 25.86 -3.49 6.52
CA LYS A 234 27.04 -2.75 6.08
C LYS A 234 26.66 -1.46 5.33
N ALA A 235 25.64 -1.51 4.47
CA ALA A 235 25.16 -0.34 3.75
C ALA A 235 24.58 0.72 4.71
N GLN A 236 23.74 0.30 5.67
CA GLN A 236 23.18 1.21 6.69
C GLN A 236 24.28 1.85 7.56
N GLN A 237 25.30 1.08 7.94
CA GLN A 237 26.46 1.62 8.66
C GLN A 237 27.26 2.62 7.82
N GLN A 238 27.45 2.37 6.51
CA GLN A 238 28.13 3.28 5.60
C GLN A 238 27.34 4.58 5.37
N ASP A 239 26.01 4.49 5.30
CA ASP A 239 25.11 5.65 5.20
C ASP A 239 25.02 6.44 6.52
N GLY A 240 25.65 5.93 7.58
CA GLY A 240 25.70 6.54 8.91
C GLY A 240 24.38 6.38 9.67
N GLU A 241 23.61 5.33 9.38
CA GLU A 241 22.43 4.96 10.17
C GLU A 241 22.86 4.36 11.51
N PRO A 242 22.22 4.74 12.62
CA PRO A 242 22.70 4.43 13.96
C PRO A 242 22.34 3.05 14.50
N VAL A 243 21.30 2.43 13.94
CA VAL A 243 20.75 1.14 14.38
C VAL A 243 20.29 0.41 13.14
N TYR A 244 20.59 -0.88 13.02
CA TYR A 244 20.11 -1.66 11.90
C TYR A 244 18.58 -1.83 11.99
N ILE A 245 17.87 -1.43 10.94
CA ILE A 245 16.42 -1.63 10.83
C ILE A 245 16.17 -2.77 9.84
N LYS A 246 15.79 -3.93 10.38
CA LYS A 246 15.45 -5.11 9.58
C LYS A 246 14.26 -4.83 8.66
N ARG A 247 14.41 -5.13 7.36
CA ARG A 247 13.32 -5.07 6.37
C ARG A 247 12.38 -6.28 6.57
N GLY A 248 11.20 -6.07 7.12
CA GLY A 248 10.18 -7.11 7.32
C GLY A 248 9.26 -6.86 8.51
N PRO A 249 8.34 -7.79 8.83
CA PRO A 249 7.53 -7.70 10.04
C PRO A 249 8.45 -7.82 11.26
N LEU A 250 8.46 -6.78 12.08
CA LEU A 250 9.26 -6.72 13.30
C LEU A 250 8.44 -7.18 14.51
N SER A 251 9.03 -8.04 15.36
CA SER A 251 8.42 -8.37 16.64
C SER A 251 8.25 -7.11 17.50
N PRO A 252 7.31 -7.09 18.46
CA PRO A 252 7.12 -5.95 19.35
C PRO A 252 8.41 -5.52 20.08
N GLU A 253 9.21 -6.49 20.50
CA GLU A 253 10.48 -6.26 21.21
C GLU A 253 11.57 -5.75 20.29
N HIS A 254 11.65 -6.25 19.05
CA HIS A 254 12.58 -5.73 18.06
C HIS A 254 12.29 -4.25 17.73
N ARG A 255 11.01 -3.87 17.72
CA ARG A 255 10.60 -2.45 17.60
C ARG A 255 11.01 -1.63 18.82
N GLN A 256 10.93 -2.19 20.02
CA GLN A 256 11.37 -1.52 21.24
C GLN A 256 12.88 -1.31 21.24
N HIS A 257 13.68 -2.32 20.94
CA HIS A 257 15.13 -2.22 20.86
C HIS A 257 15.59 -1.17 19.83
N ILE A 258 15.00 -1.20 18.63
CA ILE A 258 15.28 -0.16 17.61
C ILE A 258 14.90 1.22 18.15
N SER A 259 13.75 1.35 18.80
CA SER A 259 13.31 2.63 19.34
C SER A 259 14.24 3.17 20.43
N GLU A 260 14.74 2.30 21.33
CA GLU A 260 15.66 2.67 22.39
C GLU A 260 17.03 3.05 21.83
N GLY A 261 17.55 2.29 20.87
CA GLY A 261 18.80 2.59 20.19
C GLY A 261 18.74 3.93 19.44
N LEU A 262 17.63 4.20 18.73
CA LEU A 262 17.41 5.48 18.07
C LEU A 262 17.32 6.64 19.07
N ILE A 263 16.61 6.45 20.18
CA ILE A 263 16.49 7.46 21.24
C ILE A 263 17.87 7.81 21.80
N LYS A 264 18.68 6.82 22.16
CA LYS A 264 20.05 7.03 22.66
C LYS A 264 20.92 7.75 21.64
N TYR A 265 20.90 7.30 20.39
CA TYR A 265 21.70 7.91 19.32
C TYR A 265 21.36 9.39 19.11
N TYR A 266 20.07 9.76 19.05
CA TYR A 266 19.67 11.16 18.86
C TYR A 266 19.87 12.02 20.12
N GLN A 267 19.89 11.42 21.32
CA GLN A 267 20.30 12.13 22.54
C GLN A 267 21.79 12.48 22.50
N GLU A 268 22.63 11.55 22.04
CA GLU A 268 24.08 11.73 21.93
C GLU A 268 24.47 12.62 20.72
N ASN A 269 23.64 12.67 19.68
CA ASN A 269 23.91 13.39 18.43
C ASN A 269 22.79 14.40 18.09
N PRO A 270 22.65 15.51 18.85
CA PRO A 270 21.58 16.48 18.63
C PRO A 270 21.63 17.18 17.27
N GLU A 271 22.83 17.32 16.68
CA GLU A 271 23.03 17.90 15.34
C GLU A 271 22.36 17.07 14.23
N ARG A 272 22.25 15.75 14.42
CA ARG A 272 21.59 14.85 13.45
C ARG A 272 20.09 15.10 13.38
N ILE A 273 19.46 15.59 14.46
CA ILE A 273 18.05 15.98 14.46
C ILE A 273 17.84 17.15 13.49
N PHE A 274 18.79 18.09 13.45
CA PHE A 274 18.77 19.21 12.52
C PHE A 274 18.97 18.74 11.07
N ALA A 275 19.98 17.91 10.81
CA ALA A 275 20.21 17.33 9.48
C ALA A 275 19.01 16.52 8.97
N MET A 276 18.34 15.75 9.84
CA MET A 276 17.12 15.02 9.50
C MET A 276 15.96 15.96 9.14
N SER A 277 15.78 17.04 9.90
CA SER A 277 14.78 18.08 9.60
C SER A 277 15.04 18.74 8.25
N GLU A 278 16.31 19.03 7.91
CA GLU A 278 16.68 19.58 6.61
C GLU A 278 16.45 18.59 5.47
N ARG A 279 16.82 17.31 5.64
CA ARG A 279 16.52 16.25 4.66
C ARG A 279 15.01 16.10 4.44
N GLN A 280 14.21 16.18 5.50
CA GLN A 280 12.76 16.10 5.40
C GLN A 280 12.17 17.32 4.67
N LYS A 281 12.70 18.53 4.90
CA LYS A 281 12.31 19.71 4.12
C LYS A 281 12.65 19.54 2.64
N LYS A 282 13.89 19.15 2.33
CA LYS A 282 14.32 18.89 0.95
C LYS A 282 13.45 17.83 0.27
N PHE A 283 13.16 16.73 0.94
CA PHE A 283 12.26 15.70 0.42
C PHE A 283 10.90 16.26 0.01
N TYR A 284 10.28 17.09 0.85
CA TYR A 284 8.97 17.70 0.53
C TYR A 284 9.06 18.85 -0.49
N GLU A 285 10.21 19.53 -0.58
CA GLU A 285 10.50 20.51 -1.64
C GLU A 285 10.63 19.81 -3.00
N ASP A 286 11.36 18.69 -3.04
CA ASP A 286 11.57 17.86 -4.22
C ASP A 286 10.32 17.04 -4.60
N ASN A 287 9.43 16.75 -3.64
CA ASN A 287 8.22 15.94 -3.83
C ASN A 287 6.95 16.72 -3.39
N PRO A 288 6.48 17.68 -4.20
CA PRO A 288 5.35 18.54 -3.83
C PRO A 288 4.04 17.77 -3.62
N GLU A 289 3.83 16.65 -4.31
CA GLU A 289 2.67 15.78 -4.14
C GLU A 289 2.63 15.13 -2.76
N GLN A 290 3.78 14.66 -2.27
CA GLN A 290 3.91 14.07 -0.93
C GLN A 290 3.67 15.13 0.15
N ALA A 291 4.14 16.36 -0.07
CA ALA A 291 3.87 17.49 0.82
C ALA A 291 2.37 17.82 0.89
N GLN A 292 1.67 17.81 -0.26
CA GLN A 292 0.22 18.01 -0.31
C GLN A 292 -0.55 16.89 0.39
N MET A 293 -0.16 15.63 0.18
CA MET A 293 -0.76 14.49 0.86
C MET A 293 -0.59 14.61 2.38
N PHE A 294 0.62 14.89 2.84
CA PHE A 294 0.91 15.07 4.26
C PHE A 294 0.10 16.23 4.85
N ARG A 295 0.00 17.37 4.14
CA ARG A 295 -0.83 18.51 4.56
C ARG A 295 -2.30 18.11 4.72
N ARG A 296 -2.86 17.34 3.78
CA ARG A 296 -4.25 16.85 3.85
C ARG A 296 -4.46 15.93 5.04
N VAL A 297 -3.52 15.02 5.31
CA VAL A 297 -3.57 14.14 6.48
C VAL A 297 -3.57 14.97 7.77
N MET A 298 -2.69 15.95 7.87
CA MET A 298 -2.60 16.82 9.05
C MET A 298 -3.87 17.64 9.28
N GLN A 299 -4.43 18.23 8.21
CA GLN A 299 -5.71 18.95 8.29
C GLN A 299 -6.86 18.05 8.72
N ARG A 300 -6.93 16.83 8.18
CA ARG A 300 -7.95 15.85 8.57
C ARG A 300 -7.77 15.43 10.03
N ALA A 301 -6.55 15.10 10.45
CA ALA A 301 -6.23 14.69 11.81
C ALA A 301 -6.61 15.75 12.85
N TRP A 302 -6.48 17.02 12.47
CA TRP A 302 -6.84 18.17 13.28
C TRP A 302 -8.35 18.42 13.37
N ASN A 303 -9.13 17.92 12.41
CA ASN A 303 -10.58 18.13 12.32
C ASN A 303 -11.42 16.87 12.58
N ILE A 304 -10.80 15.75 12.97
CA ILE A 304 -11.51 14.53 13.37
C ILE A 304 -12.20 14.71 14.73
N PHE A 305 -13.33 14.01 14.89
CA PHE A 305 -14.04 13.87 16.16
C PHE A 305 -13.10 13.35 17.26
N GLY A 306 -12.78 14.20 18.24
CA GLY A 306 -11.79 13.94 19.29
C GLY A 306 -10.59 14.90 19.30
N ALA A 307 -10.31 15.57 18.19
CA ALA A 307 -9.33 16.66 18.13
C ALA A 307 -9.80 17.91 18.91
N GLU A 308 -11.11 18.10 19.07
CA GLU A 308 -11.69 19.22 19.83
C GLU A 308 -11.18 19.30 21.27
N ARG A 309 -11.00 18.16 21.93
CA ARG A 309 -10.46 18.12 23.30
C ARG A 309 -9.03 18.63 23.36
N ILE A 310 -8.26 18.39 22.29
CA ILE A 310 -6.89 18.88 22.13
C ILE A 310 -6.91 20.39 21.83
N LYS A 311 -7.76 20.85 20.91
CA LYS A 311 -7.93 22.28 20.60
C LYS A 311 -8.34 23.09 21.84
N GLN A 312 -9.27 22.58 22.63
CA GLN A 312 -9.70 23.20 23.90
C GLN A 312 -8.57 23.26 24.92
N ALA A 313 -7.82 22.17 25.10
CA ALA A 313 -6.68 22.13 26.01
C ALA A 313 -5.55 23.08 25.56
N LEU A 314 -5.26 23.14 24.26
CA LEU A 314 -4.30 24.05 23.66
C LEU A 314 -4.74 25.51 23.85
N SER A 315 -6.01 25.83 23.61
CA SER A 315 -6.56 27.18 23.82
C SER A 315 -6.43 27.61 25.30
N LYS A 316 -6.76 26.73 26.26
CA LYS A 316 -6.57 27.00 27.69
C LYS A 316 -5.10 27.20 28.05
N PHE A 317 -4.21 26.38 27.50
CA PHE A 317 -2.76 26.48 27.74
C PHE A 317 -2.20 27.81 27.23
N LEU A 318 -2.56 28.21 26.01
CA LEU A 318 -2.10 29.44 25.40
C LEU A 318 -2.66 30.69 26.09
N LYS A 319 -3.92 30.65 26.55
CA LYS A 319 -4.50 31.71 27.40
C LYS A 319 -3.74 31.86 28.72
N LYS A 320 -3.35 30.73 29.34
CA LYS A 320 -2.64 30.71 30.63
C LYS A 320 -1.20 31.25 30.54
N GLU A 321 -0.46 30.94 29.47
CA GLU A 321 0.95 31.36 29.35
C GLU A 321 1.12 32.85 29.01
N ARG A 322 0.19 33.49 28.29
CA ARG A 322 0.39 34.88 27.81
C ARG A 322 -0.84 35.78 27.70
N ASN A 323 -2.02 35.41 28.20
CA ASN A 323 -3.25 36.23 28.05
C ASN A 323 -3.56 36.62 26.58
N GLN A 324 -3.09 35.83 25.61
CA GLN A 324 -3.38 36.09 24.20
C GLN A 324 -4.73 35.48 23.82
N ASN A 325 -5.66 36.31 23.35
CA ASN A 325 -6.88 35.84 22.70
C ASN A 325 -6.51 35.29 21.32
N ILE A 326 -6.51 33.96 21.20
CA ILE A 326 -6.39 33.28 19.91
C ILE A 326 -7.78 33.22 19.30
N SER A 327 -7.93 33.68 18.06
CA SER A 327 -9.19 33.55 17.33
C SER A 327 -9.48 32.08 17.04
N GLU A 328 -10.75 31.67 17.06
CA GLU A 328 -11.15 30.28 16.74
C GLU A 328 -10.63 29.86 15.36
N LEU A 329 -10.59 30.78 14.39
CA LEU A 329 -9.97 30.55 13.07
C LEU A 329 -8.48 30.14 13.13
N THR A 330 -7.68 30.70 14.05
CA THR A 330 -6.25 30.31 14.16
C THR A 330 -6.07 28.90 14.73
N LEU A 331 -7.04 28.46 15.55
CA LEU A 331 -7.08 27.11 16.11
C LEU A 331 -7.55 26.08 15.08
N GLU A 332 -8.34 26.45 14.08
CA GLU A 332 -8.73 25.57 12.99
C GLU A 332 -7.64 25.44 11.91
N GLU A 333 -6.83 26.47 11.73
CA GLU A 333 -5.77 26.55 10.73
C GLU A 333 -4.37 26.72 11.37
N PRO A 334 -3.81 25.68 12.01
CA PRO A 334 -2.53 25.78 12.75
C PRO A 334 -1.33 26.18 11.88
N HIS A 335 -1.44 26.06 10.56
CA HIS A 335 -0.41 26.49 9.60
C HIS A 335 -0.34 28.01 9.41
N LYS A 336 -1.32 28.77 9.92
CA LYS A 336 -1.33 30.24 9.93
C LYS A 336 -0.82 30.85 11.25
N MET A 337 -0.37 30.01 12.19
CA MET A 337 0.17 30.46 13.48
C MET A 337 1.48 31.23 13.33
N THR A 338 1.71 32.22 14.18
CA THR A 338 2.98 32.95 14.23
C THR A 338 4.11 32.08 14.80
N LYS A 339 5.37 32.47 14.58
CA LYS A 339 6.56 31.77 15.13
C LYS A 339 6.46 31.62 16.66
N GLU A 340 5.96 32.63 17.36
CA GLU A 340 5.77 32.59 18.81
C GLU A 340 4.68 31.60 19.23
N GLN A 341 3.54 31.59 18.54
CA GLN A 341 2.47 30.63 18.79
C GLN A 341 2.91 29.19 18.53
N SER A 342 3.71 28.98 17.48
CA SER A 342 4.30 27.67 17.17
C SER A 342 5.27 27.20 18.27
N ALA A 343 6.08 28.09 18.84
CA ALA A 343 6.96 27.76 19.96
C ALA A 343 6.17 27.36 21.22
N LEU A 344 5.08 28.05 21.54
CA LEU A 344 4.19 27.69 22.65
C LEU A 344 3.45 26.38 22.39
N MET A 345 3.02 26.13 21.16
CA MET A 345 2.44 24.85 20.76
C MET A 345 3.44 23.70 20.93
N LYS A 346 4.73 23.93 20.60
CA LYS A 346 5.80 22.95 20.87
C LYS A 346 5.93 22.65 22.37
N LYS A 347 5.87 23.66 23.23
CA LYS A 347 5.85 23.47 24.69
C LYS A 347 4.62 22.68 25.15
N PHE A 348 3.43 23.01 24.63
CA PHE A 348 2.18 22.29 24.95
C PHE A 348 2.31 20.79 24.67
N TRP A 349 2.87 20.40 23.52
CA TRP A 349 3.09 19.00 23.16
C TRP A 349 4.11 18.30 24.06
N GLY A 350 5.10 19.03 24.57
CA GLY A 350 6.09 18.50 25.52
C GLY A 350 5.51 18.24 26.91
N VAL A 351 4.59 19.08 27.37
CA VAL A 351 3.95 18.95 28.70
C VAL A 351 2.78 17.96 28.67
N ASN A 352 2.03 17.89 27.58
CA ASN A 352 0.81 17.09 27.48
C ASN A 352 1.02 15.82 26.63
N GLU A 353 1.65 14.81 27.22
CA GLU A 353 1.92 13.54 26.52
C GLU A 353 0.64 12.83 26.05
N TRP A 354 -0.44 12.93 26.82
CA TRP A 354 -1.76 12.38 26.44
C TRP A 354 -2.28 13.00 25.14
N ALA A 355 -2.09 14.32 24.95
CA ALA A 355 -2.55 15.04 23.76
C ALA A 355 -1.72 14.62 22.55
N LYS A 356 -0.41 14.46 22.72
CA LYS A 356 0.50 13.95 21.68
C LYS A 356 0.11 12.53 21.25
N LYS A 357 -0.13 11.62 22.19
CA LYS A 357 -0.58 10.23 21.91
C LYS A 357 -1.91 10.21 21.18
N GLN A 358 -2.88 11.03 21.63
CA GLN A 358 -4.20 11.10 20.99
C GLN A 358 -4.12 11.69 19.57
N PHE A 359 -3.33 12.75 19.38
CA PHE A 359 -3.14 13.34 18.06
C PHE A 359 -2.43 12.37 17.11
N SER A 360 -1.44 11.61 17.59
CA SER A 360 -0.78 10.56 16.79
C SER A 360 -1.78 9.52 16.28
N LYS A 361 -2.75 9.09 17.10
CA LYS A 361 -3.82 8.18 16.68
C LYS A 361 -4.72 8.81 15.61
N ASN A 362 -5.05 10.10 15.74
CA ASN A 362 -5.81 10.82 14.73
C ASN A 362 -5.06 10.91 13.39
N VAL A 363 -3.73 11.11 13.44
CA VAL A 363 -2.85 11.14 12.25
C VAL A 363 -2.83 9.77 11.59
N GLU A 364 -2.64 8.68 12.34
CA GLU A 364 -2.65 7.31 11.80
C GLU A 364 -3.98 6.97 11.12
N PHE A 365 -5.09 7.27 11.77
CA PHE A 365 -6.42 7.09 11.18
C PHE A 365 -6.60 7.94 9.91
N SER A 366 -6.16 9.20 9.94
CA SER A 366 -6.22 10.11 8.79
C SER A 366 -5.36 9.61 7.65
N TRP A 367 -4.19 9.06 7.93
CA TRP A 367 -3.28 8.47 6.95
C TRP A 367 -3.96 7.31 6.23
N LYS A 368 -4.56 6.39 6.99
CA LYS A 368 -5.33 5.27 6.43
C LYS A 368 -6.46 5.78 5.54
N LYS A 369 -7.22 6.78 5.99
CA LYS A 369 -8.34 7.35 5.22
C LYS A 369 -7.90 8.09 3.95
N VAL A 370 -6.85 8.90 4.01
CA VAL A 370 -6.31 9.58 2.83
C VAL A 370 -5.76 8.56 1.83
N LYS A 371 -5.14 7.47 2.30
CA LYS A 371 -4.69 6.37 1.43
C LYS A 371 -5.87 5.62 0.79
N GLU A 372 -6.97 5.41 1.52
CA GLU A 372 -8.21 4.87 0.97
C GLU A 372 -8.76 5.82 -0.11
N GLU A 373 -8.85 7.12 0.18
CA GLU A 373 -9.29 8.16 -0.76
C GLU A 373 -8.40 8.25 -2.01
N GLN A 374 -7.08 8.09 -1.88
CA GLN A 374 -6.15 8.06 -3.01
C GLN A 374 -6.40 6.89 -3.98
N ASN A 375 -6.94 5.78 -3.48
CA ASN A 375 -7.27 4.61 -4.31
C ASN A 375 -8.73 4.64 -4.78
N MET A 376 -9.52 5.66 -4.42
CA MET A 376 -10.89 5.79 -4.90
C MET A 376 -10.92 6.11 -6.38
N PHE A 377 -11.83 5.45 -7.09
CA PHE A 377 -12.13 5.73 -8.48
C PHE A 377 -13.63 5.85 -8.69
N TYR A 378 -14.01 6.61 -9.72
CA TYR A 378 -15.37 6.73 -10.20
C TYR A 378 -15.47 6.15 -11.60
N LYS A 379 -16.60 5.51 -11.92
CA LYS A 379 -16.92 5.20 -13.30
C LYS A 379 -17.31 6.49 -14.01
N PHE A 380 -16.59 6.86 -15.06
CA PHE A 380 -16.83 8.06 -15.83
C PHE A 380 -17.73 7.76 -17.02
N ASP A 381 -19.03 7.88 -16.79
CA ASP A 381 -20.04 7.60 -17.81
C ASP A 381 -20.66 8.90 -18.33
N ILE A 382 -20.44 9.16 -19.62
CA ILE A 382 -21.04 10.28 -20.35
C ILE A 382 -21.99 9.80 -21.46
N SER A 383 -22.18 8.49 -21.61
CA SER A 383 -23.00 7.92 -22.66
C SER A 383 -24.31 7.40 -22.09
N PRO A 384 -25.49 7.83 -22.59
CA PRO A 384 -26.76 7.29 -22.16
C PRO A 384 -26.85 5.77 -22.38
N GLU A 385 -27.49 5.03 -21.49
CA GLU A 385 -27.55 3.57 -21.52
C GLU A 385 -28.18 3.03 -22.81
N ARG A 386 -29.26 3.68 -23.26
CA ARG A 386 -29.92 3.31 -24.52
C ARG A 386 -29.07 3.63 -25.76
N PHE A 387 -28.22 4.65 -25.69
CA PHE A 387 -27.24 4.93 -26.73
C PHE A 387 -26.18 3.81 -26.77
N LYS A 388 -25.63 3.40 -25.62
CA LYS A 388 -24.67 2.28 -25.54
C LYS A 388 -25.25 1.00 -26.11
N GLN A 389 -26.51 0.68 -25.79
CA GLN A 389 -27.19 -0.51 -26.33
C GLN A 389 -27.25 -0.50 -27.86
N LYS A 390 -27.58 0.64 -28.48
CA LYS A 390 -27.59 0.78 -29.94
C LYS A 390 -26.18 0.68 -30.53
N PHE A 391 -25.21 1.31 -29.89
CA PHE A 391 -23.81 1.25 -30.32
C PHE A 391 -23.25 -0.18 -30.27
N TYR A 392 -23.49 -0.91 -29.18
CA TYR A 392 -23.06 -2.30 -29.04
C TYR A 392 -23.78 -3.23 -30.03
N ALA A 393 -25.08 -3.03 -30.28
CA ALA A 393 -25.80 -3.80 -31.29
C ALA A 393 -25.21 -3.58 -32.69
N TRP A 394 -24.90 -2.32 -33.04
CA TRP A 394 -24.22 -2.00 -34.29
C TRP A 394 -22.81 -2.60 -34.36
N CYS A 395 -22.04 -2.60 -33.28
CA CYS A 395 -20.74 -3.27 -33.24
C CYS A 395 -20.85 -4.78 -33.49
N ASP A 396 -21.88 -5.42 -32.96
CA ASP A 396 -22.15 -6.85 -33.17
C ASP A 396 -22.49 -7.15 -34.64
N GLU A 397 -23.29 -6.30 -35.28
CA GLU A 397 -23.59 -6.40 -36.72
C GLU A 397 -22.33 -6.24 -37.60
N GLN A 398 -21.38 -5.41 -37.18
CA GLN A 398 -20.12 -5.18 -37.88
C GLN A 398 -19.02 -6.21 -37.54
N GLY A 399 -19.29 -7.17 -36.65
CA GLY A 399 -18.32 -8.20 -36.24
C GLY A 399 -17.14 -7.68 -35.43
N LEU A 400 -17.30 -6.59 -34.68
CA LEU A 400 -16.24 -5.96 -33.88
C LEU A 400 -16.06 -6.66 -32.51
N ASP A 401 -14.82 -6.74 -32.01
CA ASP A 401 -14.54 -7.32 -30.69
C ASP A 401 -15.08 -6.43 -29.55
N LYS A 402 -16.01 -6.99 -28.77
CA LYS A 402 -16.66 -6.36 -27.60
C LYS A 402 -15.68 -5.84 -26.55
N ARG A 403 -14.48 -6.42 -26.44
CA ARG A 403 -13.46 -6.01 -25.46
C ARG A 403 -12.79 -4.69 -25.83
N LEU A 404 -12.79 -4.30 -27.10
CA LEU A 404 -12.13 -3.08 -27.60
C LEU A 404 -13.11 -1.89 -27.72
N THR A 405 -14.41 -2.13 -27.61
CA THR A 405 -15.47 -1.13 -27.82
C THR A 405 -16.27 -0.79 -26.56
N SER A 406 -15.91 -1.36 -25.40
CA SER A 406 -16.59 -1.11 -24.12
C SER A 406 -16.51 0.36 -23.70
N LEU A 407 -17.67 0.97 -23.49
CA LEU A 407 -17.85 2.33 -22.96
C LEU A 407 -17.91 2.36 -21.42
N ASP A 408 -17.98 1.19 -20.77
CA ASP A 408 -18.26 1.07 -19.33
C ASP A 408 -17.01 0.97 -18.44
N ASP A 409 -15.83 0.91 -19.06
CA ASP A 409 -14.55 0.66 -18.39
C ASP A 409 -13.77 1.94 -18.03
N PHE A 410 -14.31 3.11 -18.38
CA PHE A 410 -13.64 4.38 -18.08
C PHE A 410 -13.69 4.69 -16.58
N LYS A 411 -12.50 4.75 -15.97
CA LYS A 411 -12.30 5.11 -14.56
C LYS A 411 -11.66 6.48 -14.46
N TYR A 412 -12.12 7.25 -13.49
CA TYR A 412 -11.53 8.51 -13.08
C TYR A 412 -11.02 8.40 -11.64
N TYR A 413 -9.76 8.74 -11.44
CA TYR A 413 -9.05 8.78 -10.17
C TYR A 413 -8.78 10.25 -9.81
N PRO A 414 -9.55 10.85 -8.89
CA PRO A 414 -9.40 12.28 -8.53
C PRO A 414 -8.04 12.64 -7.91
N HIS A 415 -7.35 11.63 -7.35
CA HIS A 415 -6.11 11.81 -6.58
C HIS A 415 -4.90 11.11 -7.21
N ARG A 416 -5.05 10.55 -8.43
CA ARG A 416 -3.99 9.88 -9.21
C ARG A 416 -4.14 10.20 -10.68
N GLU A 417 -3.66 11.37 -11.06
CA GLU A 417 -3.79 11.88 -12.43
C GLU A 417 -3.03 11.00 -13.43
N GLU A 418 -1.94 10.39 -13.00
CA GLU A 418 -1.15 9.45 -13.79
C GLU A 418 -1.95 8.22 -14.23
N LEU A 419 -2.99 7.83 -13.48
CA LEU A 419 -3.87 6.71 -13.81
C LEU A 419 -5.06 7.11 -14.70
N ASN A 420 -5.28 8.40 -14.93
CA ASN A 420 -6.37 8.91 -15.77
C ASN A 420 -6.03 8.85 -17.27
N GLN A 421 -5.21 7.90 -17.70
CA GLN A 421 -4.93 7.67 -19.11
C GLN A 421 -5.99 6.76 -19.72
N LEU A 422 -6.83 7.31 -20.59
CA LEU A 422 -7.89 6.58 -21.27
C LEU A 422 -7.39 5.98 -22.58
N ASP A 423 -7.39 4.66 -22.71
CA ASP A 423 -7.30 4.03 -24.03
C ASP A 423 -8.66 4.06 -24.73
N SER A 424 -8.93 5.18 -25.40
CA SER A 424 -10.19 5.44 -26.11
C SER A 424 -10.05 5.29 -27.63
N ARG A 425 -8.91 4.78 -28.12
CA ARG A 425 -8.57 4.78 -29.55
C ARG A 425 -9.56 3.99 -30.40
N ALA A 426 -9.88 2.77 -29.96
CA ALA A 426 -10.81 1.89 -30.65
C ALA A 426 -12.24 2.47 -30.68
N VAL A 427 -12.76 2.91 -29.53
CA VAL A 427 -14.10 3.53 -29.45
C VAL A 427 -14.19 4.79 -30.33
N ASN A 428 -13.19 5.67 -30.29
CA ASN A 428 -13.18 6.90 -31.07
C ASN A 428 -13.06 6.67 -32.58
N GLN A 429 -12.48 5.55 -33.02
CA GLN A 429 -12.45 5.16 -34.43
C GLN A 429 -13.84 4.79 -34.96
N TYR A 430 -14.66 4.12 -34.13
CA TYR A 430 -15.95 3.58 -34.55
C TYR A 430 -17.14 4.51 -34.25
N THR A 431 -16.99 5.44 -33.32
CA THR A 431 -18.05 6.40 -32.95
C THR A 431 -18.58 7.22 -34.14
N PRO A 432 -17.73 7.83 -35.00
CA PRO A 432 -18.23 8.57 -36.17
C PRO A 432 -18.98 7.66 -37.16
N ARG A 433 -18.46 6.45 -37.39
CA ARG A 433 -19.06 5.47 -38.31
C ARG A 433 -20.45 5.03 -37.85
N PHE A 434 -20.63 4.84 -36.54
CA PHE A 434 -21.94 4.56 -35.97
C PHE A 434 -22.88 5.75 -36.19
N ILE A 435 -22.46 6.97 -35.87
CA ILE A 435 -23.29 8.18 -36.00
C ILE A 435 -23.73 8.41 -37.45
N ASP A 436 -22.82 8.22 -38.41
CA ASP A 436 -23.12 8.36 -39.84
C ASP A 436 -24.07 7.25 -40.36
N SER A 437 -24.14 6.10 -39.68
CA SER A 437 -25.03 4.99 -40.05
C SER A 437 -26.46 5.14 -39.51
N GLN A 438 -26.71 6.03 -38.55
CA GLN A 438 -28.03 6.19 -37.95
C GLN A 438 -28.93 7.11 -38.78
N GLU A 439 -30.21 6.78 -38.87
CA GLU A 439 -31.21 7.65 -39.51
C GLU A 439 -31.53 8.86 -38.61
N GLY A 440 -31.30 10.06 -39.15
CA GLY A 440 -31.48 11.34 -38.44
C GLY A 440 -30.20 11.86 -37.78
N ASP A 441 -30.17 13.16 -37.45
CA ASP A 441 -28.99 13.80 -36.86
C ASP A 441 -28.80 13.37 -35.38
N GLU A 442 -28.16 12.21 -35.19
CA GLU A 442 -27.84 11.64 -33.87
C GLU A 442 -26.89 12.55 -33.07
N SER A 443 -26.04 13.32 -33.76
CA SER A 443 -25.18 14.33 -33.12
C SER A 443 -26.00 15.44 -32.48
N ALA A 444 -26.99 15.99 -33.20
CA ALA A 444 -27.90 16.98 -32.64
C ALA A 444 -28.78 16.41 -31.51
N LYS A 445 -29.19 15.14 -31.62
CA LYS A 445 -29.93 14.44 -30.55
C LYS A 445 -29.10 14.36 -29.27
N MET A 446 -27.82 14.00 -29.37
CA MET A 446 -26.90 13.94 -28.24
C MET A 446 -26.57 15.33 -27.67
N ALA A 447 -26.37 16.35 -28.51
CA ALA A 447 -26.20 17.74 -28.05
C ALA A 447 -27.38 18.19 -27.16
N ASN A 448 -28.59 17.95 -27.65
CA ASN A 448 -29.83 18.27 -26.97
C ASN A 448 -30.03 17.44 -25.69
N THR A 449 -29.58 16.18 -25.71
CA THR A 449 -29.57 15.30 -24.53
C THR A 449 -28.74 15.89 -23.40
N TYR A 450 -27.48 16.25 -23.68
CA TYR A 450 -26.59 16.86 -22.68
C TYR A 450 -27.14 18.21 -22.20
N GLN A 451 -27.63 19.05 -23.12
CA GLN A 451 -28.16 20.36 -22.76
C GLN A 451 -29.38 20.24 -21.84
N ARG A 452 -30.33 19.35 -22.14
CA ARG A 452 -31.51 19.11 -21.31
C ARG A 452 -31.16 18.52 -19.95
N ALA A 453 -30.21 17.58 -19.91
CA ALA A 453 -29.72 17.01 -18.65
C ALA A 453 -29.10 18.09 -17.75
N LEU A 454 -28.24 18.96 -18.32
CA LEU A 454 -27.58 20.05 -17.60
C LEU A 454 -28.57 21.11 -17.09
N MET A 455 -29.56 21.51 -17.89
CA MET A 455 -30.59 22.45 -17.45
C MET A 455 -31.43 21.89 -16.29
N ASN A 456 -31.86 20.63 -16.41
CA ASN A 456 -32.59 19.96 -15.33
C ASN A 456 -31.73 19.80 -14.07
N PHE A 457 -30.43 19.51 -14.25
CA PHE A 457 -29.51 19.39 -13.13
C PHE A 457 -29.27 20.74 -12.45
N GLY A 458 -29.15 21.83 -13.21
CA GLY A 458 -29.10 23.19 -12.68
C GLY A 458 -30.31 23.49 -11.76
N LYS A 459 -31.52 23.09 -12.17
CA LYS A 459 -32.74 23.25 -11.35
C LYS A 459 -32.63 22.50 -10.02
N GLU A 460 -32.04 21.31 -10.03
CA GLU A 460 -31.77 20.53 -8.80
C GLU A 460 -30.70 21.21 -7.93
N LEU A 461 -29.62 21.74 -8.52
CA LEU A 461 -28.58 22.48 -7.78
C LEU A 461 -29.15 23.73 -7.09
N LYS A 462 -30.06 24.46 -7.74
CA LYS A 462 -30.77 25.61 -7.13
C LYS A 462 -31.56 25.23 -5.90
N LYS A 463 -32.20 24.05 -5.89
CA LYS A 463 -32.96 23.55 -4.74
C LYS A 463 -32.03 23.26 -3.55
N LEU A 464 -30.84 22.72 -3.79
CA LEU A 464 -29.87 22.41 -2.73
C LEU A 464 -29.38 23.65 -1.99
N GLY A 465 -29.28 24.80 -2.68
CA GLY A 465 -28.91 26.07 -2.05
C GLY A 465 -29.85 26.49 -0.91
N LYS A 466 -31.12 26.06 -0.96
CA LYS A 466 -32.15 26.37 0.04
C LYS A 466 -32.36 25.27 1.09
N ASP A 467 -31.71 24.10 0.93
CA ASP A 467 -31.93 22.96 1.82
C ASP A 467 -31.08 23.12 3.11
N PRO A 468 -31.71 23.17 4.30
CA PRO A 468 -30.98 23.27 5.57
C PRO A 468 -30.17 22.01 5.90
N LYS A 469 -30.48 20.85 5.31
CA LYS A 469 -29.81 19.57 5.60
C LYS A 469 -28.52 19.35 4.80
N VAL A 470 -28.21 20.23 3.85
CA VAL A 470 -27.06 20.12 2.97
C VAL A 470 -25.89 20.91 3.52
N SER A 471 -24.69 20.33 3.46
CA SER A 471 -23.44 20.94 3.94
C SER A 471 -23.12 22.25 3.22
N LEU A 472 -22.37 23.14 3.87
CA LEU A 472 -21.94 24.41 3.26
C LEU A 472 -21.04 24.16 2.03
N ASP A 473 -20.16 23.16 2.09
CA ASP A 473 -19.27 22.79 0.98
C ASP A 473 -20.07 22.32 -0.25
N THR A 474 -21.07 21.47 -0.04
CA THR A 474 -21.97 21.01 -1.10
C THR A 474 -22.77 22.18 -1.71
N LYS A 475 -23.20 23.16 -0.90
CA LYS A 475 -23.88 24.37 -1.38
C LYS A 475 -22.96 25.25 -2.23
N ASN A 476 -21.72 25.44 -1.79
CA ASN A 476 -20.72 26.19 -2.54
C ASN A 476 -20.40 25.52 -3.88
N LEU A 477 -20.22 24.19 -3.89
CA LEU A 477 -20.05 23.42 -5.11
C LEU A 477 -21.26 23.55 -6.03
N ALA A 478 -22.47 23.41 -5.52
CA ALA A 478 -23.71 23.56 -6.29
C ALA A 478 -23.81 24.95 -6.94
N PHE A 479 -23.41 26.00 -6.22
CA PHE A 479 -23.34 27.36 -6.76
C PHE A 479 -22.33 27.47 -7.90
N ILE A 480 -21.10 26.98 -7.71
CA ILE A 480 -20.04 27.02 -8.74
C ILE A 480 -20.47 26.25 -10.00
N LEU A 481 -20.96 25.02 -9.85
CA LEU A 481 -21.41 24.19 -10.98
C LEU A 481 -22.58 24.86 -11.72
N ARG A 482 -23.53 25.47 -11.00
CA ARG A 482 -24.62 26.23 -11.62
C ARG A 482 -24.08 27.40 -12.45
N GLN A 483 -23.08 28.13 -11.97
CA GLN A 483 -22.46 29.22 -12.73
C GLN A 483 -21.77 28.71 -14.00
N ILE A 484 -21.05 27.57 -13.92
CA ILE A 484 -20.42 26.93 -15.08
C ILE A 484 -21.46 26.53 -16.12
N ILE A 485 -22.55 25.89 -15.69
CA ILE A 485 -23.64 25.49 -16.60
C ILE A 485 -24.25 26.73 -17.25
N ARG A 486 -24.55 27.77 -16.46
CA ARG A 486 -25.18 29.00 -16.95
C ARG A 486 -24.29 29.75 -17.94
N SER A 487 -23.02 29.96 -17.61
CA SER A 487 -22.09 30.74 -18.44
C SER A 487 -21.77 30.07 -19.77
N ASN A 488 -21.77 28.74 -19.81
CA ASN A 488 -21.49 27.98 -21.03
C ASN A 488 -22.75 27.78 -21.89
N LEU A 489 -23.91 27.47 -21.29
CA LEU A 489 -25.13 27.19 -22.05
C LEU A 489 -25.90 28.46 -22.47
N LEU A 490 -25.74 29.57 -21.75
CA LEU A 490 -26.54 30.78 -21.94
C LEU A 490 -25.69 31.97 -22.40
N SER A 491 -26.29 32.84 -23.21
CA SER A 491 -25.75 34.15 -23.57
C SER A 491 -26.76 35.24 -23.22
N GLU A 492 -26.27 36.37 -22.70
CA GLU A 492 -27.09 37.56 -22.51
C GLU A 492 -26.95 38.46 -23.74
N GLN A 493 -28.06 38.73 -24.42
CA GLN A 493 -28.12 39.68 -25.53
C GLN A 493 -29.19 40.73 -25.21
N GLY A 494 -28.78 41.97 -24.96
CA GLY A 494 -29.70 43.08 -24.70
C GLY A 494 -30.61 42.91 -23.48
N GLY A 495 -30.15 42.21 -22.42
CA GLY A 495 -30.95 41.93 -21.22
C GLY A 495 -31.85 40.69 -21.32
N ILE A 496 -31.83 39.98 -22.45
CA ILE A 496 -32.56 38.72 -22.67
C ILE A 496 -31.58 37.56 -22.60
N THR A 497 -31.91 36.54 -21.79
CA THR A 497 -31.13 35.30 -21.71
C THR A 497 -31.57 34.36 -22.83
N ILE A 498 -30.64 33.99 -23.72
CA ILE A 498 -30.89 33.11 -24.86
C ILE A 498 -29.99 31.87 -24.73
N ALA A 499 -30.51 30.69 -25.09
CA ALA A 499 -29.70 29.48 -25.17
C ALA A 499 -28.69 29.59 -26.33
N ARG A 500 -27.41 29.30 -26.04
CA ARG A 500 -26.38 29.24 -27.09
C ARG A 500 -26.65 28.04 -27.99
N LYS A 501 -26.46 28.21 -29.30
CA LYS A 501 -26.39 27.09 -30.24
C LYS A 501 -25.01 26.47 -30.14
N LEU A 502 -24.90 25.40 -29.36
CA LEU A 502 -23.67 24.68 -29.14
C LEU A 502 -23.64 23.40 -29.97
N GLY A 503 -22.46 23.06 -30.47
CA GLY A 503 -22.19 21.75 -31.04
C GLY A 503 -22.23 20.66 -29.99
N ALA A 504 -22.42 19.42 -30.43
CA ALA A 504 -22.58 18.28 -29.54
C ALA A 504 -21.33 18.01 -28.66
N GLN A 505 -20.13 18.26 -29.18
CA GLN A 505 -18.88 18.18 -28.41
C GLN A 505 -18.76 19.28 -27.35
N GLU A 506 -19.14 20.51 -27.68
CA GLU A 506 -19.06 21.65 -26.76
C GLU A 506 -19.98 21.43 -25.55
N VAL A 507 -21.20 20.92 -25.76
CA VAL A 507 -22.12 20.62 -24.64
C VAL A 507 -21.63 19.41 -23.82
N GLN A 508 -21.04 18.41 -24.48
CA GLN A 508 -20.45 17.24 -23.82
C GLN A 508 -19.26 17.63 -22.92
N GLU A 509 -18.46 18.62 -23.31
CA GLU A 509 -17.37 19.16 -22.48
C GLU A 509 -17.91 19.84 -21.20
N VAL A 510 -19.00 20.60 -21.31
CA VAL A 510 -19.67 21.21 -20.14
C VAL A 510 -20.24 20.12 -19.22
N TYR A 511 -20.82 19.06 -19.78
CA TYR A 511 -21.29 17.91 -19.01
C TYR A 511 -20.14 17.21 -18.29
N SER A 512 -19.05 16.94 -19.01
CA SER A 512 -17.86 16.29 -18.47
C SER A 512 -17.23 17.11 -17.34
N THR A 513 -17.11 18.43 -17.52
CA THR A 513 -16.60 19.36 -16.50
C THR A 513 -17.48 19.35 -15.25
N THR A 514 -18.80 19.33 -15.43
CA THR A 514 -19.75 19.25 -14.31
C THR A 514 -19.61 17.92 -13.56
N LEU A 515 -19.47 16.81 -14.28
CA LEU A 515 -19.30 15.48 -13.72
C LEU A 515 -17.96 15.34 -12.97
N LEU A 516 -16.86 15.84 -13.54
CA LEU A 516 -15.54 15.88 -12.89
C LEU A 516 -15.58 16.68 -11.58
N GLY A 517 -16.19 17.86 -11.58
CA GLY A 517 -16.33 18.68 -10.37
C GLY A 517 -17.09 17.96 -9.25
N LEU A 518 -18.09 17.13 -9.59
CA LEU A 518 -18.78 16.29 -8.60
C LEU A 518 -17.90 15.13 -8.09
N MET A 519 -17.10 14.53 -8.96
CA MET A 519 -16.19 13.43 -8.60
C MET A 519 -15.03 13.90 -7.71
N ASP A 520 -14.46 15.06 -8.01
CA ASP A 520 -13.39 15.69 -7.21
C ASP A 520 -13.84 16.02 -5.78
N HIS A 521 -15.12 16.39 -5.63
CA HIS A 521 -15.75 16.67 -4.33
C HIS A 521 -16.46 15.46 -3.72
N HIS A 522 -16.37 14.28 -4.34
CA HIS A 522 -16.94 13.02 -3.86
C HIS A 522 -18.47 13.02 -3.65
N GLU A 523 -19.22 13.81 -4.44
CA GLU A 523 -20.67 13.98 -4.33
C GLU A 523 -21.49 12.88 -5.03
N ASN A 524 -21.37 11.65 -4.53
CA ASN A 524 -21.99 10.43 -5.09
C ASN A 524 -23.49 10.55 -5.38
N ARG A 525 -24.24 11.24 -4.51
CA ARG A 525 -25.69 11.42 -4.68
C ARG A 525 -26.01 12.26 -5.91
N LEU A 526 -25.22 13.31 -6.15
CA LEU A 526 -25.39 14.21 -7.28
C LEU A 526 -24.90 13.59 -8.58
N ILE A 527 -23.81 12.81 -8.55
CA ILE A 527 -23.33 12.01 -9.69
C ILE A 527 -24.44 11.08 -10.20
N LYS A 528 -25.05 10.29 -9.30
CA LYS A 528 -26.17 9.39 -9.65
C LYS A 528 -27.36 10.16 -10.23
N LYS A 529 -27.66 11.33 -9.67
CA LYS A 529 -28.77 12.17 -10.14
C LYS A 529 -28.51 12.74 -11.54
N LEU A 530 -27.30 13.23 -11.80
CA LEU A 530 -26.90 13.74 -13.11
C LEU A 530 -26.99 12.65 -14.19
N ASN A 531 -26.46 11.45 -13.91
CA ASN A 531 -26.56 10.29 -14.82
C ASN A 531 -28.02 9.86 -15.06
N LYS A 532 -28.87 9.92 -14.04
CA LYS A 532 -30.31 9.65 -14.20
C LYS A 532 -30.96 10.66 -15.16
N LEU A 533 -30.67 11.96 -15.00
CA LEU A 533 -31.19 13.01 -15.86
C LEU A 533 -30.68 12.89 -17.31
N LEU A 534 -29.44 12.44 -17.50
CA LEU A 534 -28.88 12.16 -18.83
C LEU A 534 -29.68 11.06 -19.55
N ASN A 535 -29.94 9.95 -18.86
CA ASN A 535 -30.71 8.84 -19.41
C ASN A 535 -32.17 9.22 -19.69
N GLU A 536 -32.81 9.96 -18.79
CA GLU A 536 -34.18 10.47 -18.99
C GLU A 536 -34.26 11.40 -20.21
N ALA A 537 -33.31 12.33 -20.34
CA ALA A 537 -33.24 13.25 -21.46
C ALA A 537 -33.08 12.52 -22.81
N TYR A 538 -32.20 11.52 -22.88
CA TYR A 538 -31.99 10.74 -24.10
C TYR A 538 -33.24 9.92 -24.46
N ASN A 539 -33.84 9.24 -23.49
CA ASN A 539 -35.02 8.41 -23.72
C ASN A 539 -36.23 9.22 -24.22
N ASP A 540 -36.42 10.42 -23.69
CA ASP A 540 -37.48 11.32 -24.12
C ASP A 540 -37.26 11.82 -25.55
N LEU A 541 -36.01 12.19 -25.87
CA LEU A 541 -35.66 12.67 -27.20
C LEU A 541 -35.75 11.52 -28.21
N ASP A 542 -35.23 10.34 -27.90
CA ASP A 542 -35.26 9.19 -28.81
C ASP A 542 -36.69 8.74 -29.19
N ARG A 543 -37.68 8.98 -28.33
CA ARG A 543 -39.10 8.70 -28.63
C ARG A 543 -39.77 9.77 -29.49
N ASN A 544 -39.31 11.02 -29.42
CA ASN A 544 -40.03 12.18 -29.97
C ASN A 544 -39.20 13.01 -30.97
N TRP A 545 -38.03 12.50 -31.38
CA TRP A 545 -37.07 13.25 -32.20
C TRP A 545 -37.59 13.48 -33.62
N LYS A 546 -37.43 14.71 -34.12
CA LYS A 546 -37.57 15.06 -35.55
C LYS A 546 -36.31 15.80 -35.95
N ALA A 547 -35.72 15.42 -37.09
CA ALA A 547 -34.50 16.05 -37.60
C ALA A 547 -34.71 17.57 -37.79
N GLY A 548 -33.74 18.38 -37.35
CA GLY A 548 -33.79 19.84 -37.43
C GLY A 548 -34.44 20.57 -36.24
N ASN A 549 -35.00 19.85 -35.26
CA ASN A 549 -35.53 20.47 -34.05
C ASN A 549 -34.41 20.81 -33.06
N THR A 550 -34.09 22.10 -32.92
CA THR A 550 -33.40 22.62 -31.72
C THR A 550 -34.38 22.66 -30.55
N ILE A 551 -33.96 22.29 -29.35
CA ILE A 551 -34.81 22.42 -28.15
C ILE A 551 -35.28 23.88 -28.04
N TYR A 552 -36.59 24.11 -28.08
CA TYR A 552 -37.18 25.38 -27.70
C TYR A 552 -37.10 25.50 -26.17
N VAL A 553 -36.16 26.31 -25.68
CA VAL A 553 -35.99 26.58 -24.26
C VAL A 553 -36.76 27.85 -23.92
N THR A 554 -37.73 27.75 -23.02
CA THR A 554 -38.52 28.92 -22.59
C THR A 554 -37.81 29.69 -21.47
N GLN A 555 -38.19 30.94 -21.22
CA GLN A 555 -37.57 31.75 -20.16
C GLN A 555 -37.68 31.10 -18.76
N LYS A 556 -38.72 30.28 -18.53
CA LYS A 556 -38.91 29.48 -17.31
C LYS A 556 -37.90 28.33 -17.18
N ASP A 557 -37.33 27.87 -18.28
CA ASP A 557 -36.32 26.82 -18.29
C ASP A 557 -34.92 27.34 -17.95
N PHE A 558 -34.71 28.67 -17.99
CA PHE A 558 -33.48 29.34 -17.58
C PHE A 558 -33.47 29.77 -16.10
N ASP A 559 -34.59 29.60 -15.38
CA ASP A 559 -34.67 30.00 -13.97
C ASP A 559 -34.11 28.92 -13.03
N PHE A 560 -32.84 28.58 -13.25
CA PHE A 560 -32.09 27.65 -12.41
C PHE A 560 -30.78 28.18 -11.93
#